data_AF-A0A6V7UEE7-F1
#
_entry.id   AF-A0A6V7UEE7-F1
#
_cell.length_a   1.000
_cell.length_b   1.000
_cell.length_c   1.000
_cell.angle_alpha   90.00
_cell.angle_beta   90.00
_cell.angle_gamma   90.00
#
_symmetry.space_group_name_H-M   'P 1'
#
loop_
_entity.id
_entity.type
_entity.pdbx_description
1 polymer ?
#
loop_
_entity_poly.entity_id
_entity_poly.type
_entity_poly.pdbx_seq_one_letter_code
_entity_poly.pdbx_strand_id
1 'polypeptide(L)'
;MPIFKKGLKSNPTNYRPISLTSTICRIFEKIISQQIISFLMTNNLINPNQFGFLKGRSTITQLISTLQTWYETILKGESTDCIYIDFRKAFDSVPIQFLIYKLENLGISGKLLSWIEDFLTNRTFRVKIGESLSSSYEIKSGVPQGSVLGPLLFLVYINDLPGVLPQHLHIKLYADDAKIYEHFDNNNSKLLQKGLNSINKWSQDWALPIAHDKTFILHIGKNNTGIKYKINDIILQETSSIRDLGIEINEFLSFNSHINKIVKNSFYRSIQLLRTIH
;
A
#
# COMPACT_ATOMS: atom_id res chain seq x y z
N MET A 1 6.22 19.29 -7.94
CA MET A 1 5.47 20.21 -7.04
C MET A 1 4.66 19.38 -6.05
N PRO A 2 4.63 19.74 -4.76
CA PRO A 2 3.85 18.99 -3.77
C PRO A 2 2.35 19.10 -4.02
N ILE A 3 1.60 18.01 -3.81
CA ILE A 3 0.13 17.97 -3.88
C ILE A 3 -0.46 17.95 -2.48
N PHE A 4 -1.43 18.82 -2.21
CA PHE A 4 -2.16 18.83 -0.95
C PHE A 4 -3.09 17.60 -0.83
N LYS A 5 -3.03 16.89 0.30
CA LYS A 5 -3.81 15.66 0.54
C LYS A 5 -5.12 15.94 1.29
N LYS A 6 -5.06 16.37 2.55
CA LYS A 6 -6.22 16.67 3.42
C LYS A 6 -5.80 17.43 4.69
N GLY A 7 -6.74 18.07 5.38
CA GLY A 7 -6.51 18.74 6.68
C GLY A 7 -6.18 20.23 6.55
N LEU A 8 -5.36 20.76 7.47
CA LEU A 8 -4.93 22.16 7.44
C LEU A 8 -3.85 22.37 6.37
N LYS A 9 -4.03 23.38 5.51
CA LYS A 9 -3.06 23.77 4.47
C LYS A 9 -1.77 24.36 5.05
N SER A 10 -1.78 24.83 6.28
CA SER A 10 -0.59 25.34 6.96
C SER A 10 0.36 24.24 7.43
N ASN A 11 -0.10 22.98 7.52
CA ASN A 11 0.74 21.88 7.99
C ASN A 11 1.47 21.20 6.81
N PRO A 12 2.82 21.26 6.75
CA PRO A 12 3.61 20.65 5.68
C PRO A 12 3.42 19.13 5.55
N THR A 13 3.05 18.43 6.63
CA THR A 13 2.83 16.97 6.58
C THR A 13 1.61 16.56 5.76
N ASN A 14 0.74 17.51 5.43
CA ASN A 14 -0.44 17.29 4.60
C ASN A 14 -0.15 17.40 3.10
N TYR A 15 1.10 17.65 2.72
CA TYR A 15 1.55 17.72 1.34
C TYR A 15 2.31 16.45 0.95
N ARG A 16 2.01 15.94 -0.25
CA ARG A 16 2.68 14.81 -0.87
C ARG A 16 3.72 15.34 -1.86
N PRO A 17 5.03 15.13 -1.65
CA PRO A 17 6.04 15.59 -2.59
C PRO A 17 5.91 14.84 -3.92
N ILE A 18 6.04 15.56 -5.05
CA ILE A 18 6.13 14.94 -6.37
C ILE A 18 7.41 15.39 -7.04
N SER A 19 8.21 14.40 -7.39
CA SER A 19 9.41 14.51 -8.20
C SER A 19 9.02 14.37 -9.66
N LEU A 20 9.29 15.41 -10.46
CA LEU A 20 9.14 15.36 -11.90
C LEU A 20 10.52 15.11 -12.50
N THR A 21 10.75 13.92 -13.04
CA THR A 21 11.98 13.61 -13.77
C THR A 21 11.90 14.17 -15.19
N SER A 22 13.07 14.44 -15.80
CA SER A 22 13.14 14.95 -17.17
C SER A 22 12.51 13.96 -18.16
N THR A 23 12.04 14.45 -19.31
CA THR A 23 11.40 13.57 -20.33
C THR A 23 12.33 12.44 -20.77
N ILE A 24 13.63 12.75 -20.96
CA ILE A 24 14.65 11.75 -21.34
C ILE A 24 14.79 10.69 -20.24
N CYS A 25 14.87 11.13 -18.97
CA CYS A 25 14.93 10.21 -17.83
C CYS A 25 13.70 9.31 -17.79
N ARG A 26 12.49 9.86 -17.97
CA ARG A 26 11.24 9.07 -17.97
C ARG A 26 11.20 8.00 -19.06
N ILE A 27 11.75 8.28 -20.25
CA ILE A 27 11.85 7.29 -21.33
C ILE A 27 12.77 6.16 -20.90
N PHE A 28 13.93 6.50 -20.34
CA PHE A 28 14.91 5.52 -19.89
C PHE A 28 14.39 4.68 -18.71
N GLU A 29 13.79 5.32 -17.71
CA GLU A 29 13.09 4.66 -16.60
C GLU A 29 12.04 3.67 -17.10
N LYS A 30 11.28 4.02 -18.15
CA LYS A 30 10.26 3.13 -18.73
C LYS A 30 10.88 1.89 -19.37
N ILE A 31 11.97 2.04 -20.12
CA ILE A 31 12.68 0.92 -20.75
C ILE A 31 13.21 -0.03 -19.66
N ILE A 32 13.89 0.53 -18.66
CA ILE A 32 14.42 -0.25 -17.53
C ILE A 32 13.32 -0.95 -16.76
N SER A 33 12.25 -0.23 -16.42
CA SER A 33 11.12 -0.77 -15.67
C SER A 33 10.48 -1.96 -16.38
N GLN A 34 10.30 -1.87 -17.72
CA GLN A 34 9.77 -2.98 -18.50
C GLN A 34 10.68 -4.21 -18.47
N GLN A 35 12.00 -4.02 -18.60
CA GLN A 35 12.96 -5.12 -18.56
C GLN A 35 13.01 -5.79 -17.19
N ILE A 36 13.07 -5.01 -16.11
CA ILE A 36 13.08 -5.53 -14.74
C ILE A 36 11.77 -6.28 -14.45
N ILE A 37 10.61 -5.72 -14.77
CA ILE A 37 9.32 -6.41 -14.55
C ILE A 37 9.29 -7.74 -15.33
N SER A 38 9.73 -7.73 -16.59
CA SER A 38 9.78 -8.95 -17.41
C SER A 38 10.67 -10.02 -16.77
N PHE A 39 11.86 -9.64 -16.32
CA PHE A 39 12.79 -10.53 -15.61
C PHE A 39 12.18 -11.09 -14.32
N LEU A 40 11.61 -10.23 -13.47
CA LEU A 40 11.03 -10.64 -12.18
C LEU A 40 9.83 -11.59 -12.37
N MET A 41 8.98 -11.33 -13.38
CA MET A 41 7.83 -12.19 -13.67
C MET A 41 8.25 -13.53 -14.29
N THR A 42 9.22 -13.54 -15.21
CA THR A 42 9.68 -14.77 -15.89
C THR A 42 10.34 -15.74 -14.90
N ASN A 43 11.02 -15.21 -13.89
CA ASN A 43 11.69 -16.00 -12.86
C ASN A 43 10.83 -16.24 -11.60
N ASN A 44 9.53 -15.93 -11.63
CA ASN A 44 8.61 -16.06 -10.49
C ASN A 44 9.11 -15.39 -9.20
N LEU A 45 9.82 -14.26 -9.33
CA LEU A 45 10.41 -13.52 -8.22
C LEU A 45 9.41 -12.56 -7.56
N ILE A 46 8.29 -12.24 -8.22
CA ILE A 46 7.22 -11.43 -7.64
C ILE A 46 6.24 -12.30 -6.87
N ASN A 47 5.91 -11.88 -5.65
CA ASN A 47 4.95 -12.59 -4.84
C ASN A 47 3.55 -12.63 -5.51
N PRO A 48 2.87 -13.78 -5.55
CA PRO A 48 1.54 -13.89 -6.16
C PRO A 48 0.47 -13.03 -5.47
N ASN A 49 0.67 -12.64 -4.21
CA ASN A 49 -0.27 -11.81 -3.46
C ASN A 49 -0.08 -10.29 -3.67
N GLN A 50 0.83 -9.85 -4.54
CA GLN A 50 0.99 -8.44 -4.91
C GLN A 50 0.15 -8.08 -6.13
N PHE A 51 -0.82 -7.17 -6.00
CA PHE A 51 -1.71 -6.79 -7.10
C PHE A 51 -1.47 -5.37 -7.63
N GLY A 52 -0.63 -4.58 -6.98
CA GLY A 52 -0.30 -3.22 -7.40
C GLY A 52 0.72 -3.20 -8.54
N PHE A 53 0.57 -2.26 -9.47
CA PHE A 53 1.55 -1.93 -10.53
C PHE A 53 2.01 -3.08 -11.44
N LEU A 54 1.28 -4.20 -11.49
CA LEU A 54 1.61 -5.35 -12.32
C LEU A 54 0.59 -5.53 -13.45
N LYS A 55 1.06 -5.89 -14.64
CA LYS A 55 0.19 -6.16 -15.78
C LYS A 55 -0.71 -7.36 -15.47
N GLY A 56 -2.01 -7.23 -15.79
CA GLY A 56 -3.00 -8.28 -15.53
C GLY A 56 -3.48 -8.36 -14.08
N ARG A 57 -2.96 -7.52 -13.18
CA ARG A 57 -3.48 -7.35 -11.82
C ARG A 57 -4.07 -5.95 -11.66
N SER A 58 -5.15 -5.87 -10.90
CA SER A 58 -5.90 -4.64 -10.67
C SER A 58 -6.51 -4.64 -9.28
N THR A 59 -7.01 -3.48 -8.86
CA THR A 59 -7.80 -3.37 -7.62
C THR A 59 -8.96 -4.35 -7.62
N ILE A 60 -9.66 -4.49 -8.74
CA ILE A 60 -10.79 -5.38 -8.93
C ILE A 60 -10.37 -6.84 -8.73
N THR A 61 -9.28 -7.29 -9.37
CA THR A 61 -8.85 -8.69 -9.25
C THR A 61 -8.48 -9.06 -7.81
N GLN A 62 -7.87 -8.13 -7.07
CA GLN A 62 -7.51 -8.33 -5.67
C GLN A 62 -8.76 -8.40 -4.77
N LEU A 63 -9.70 -7.48 -4.98
CA LEU A 63 -10.98 -7.44 -4.27
C LEU A 63 -11.82 -8.70 -4.54
N ILE A 64 -11.95 -9.12 -5.80
CA ILE A 64 -12.70 -10.35 -6.15
C ILE A 64 -12.08 -11.56 -5.44
N SER A 65 -10.75 -11.72 -5.51
CA SER A 65 -10.05 -12.82 -4.84
C SER A 65 -10.28 -12.80 -3.33
N THR A 66 -10.31 -11.62 -2.71
CA THR A 66 -10.49 -11.46 -1.26
C THR A 66 -11.95 -11.74 -0.86
N LEU A 67 -12.90 -11.10 -1.54
CA LEU A 67 -14.32 -11.23 -1.27
C LEU A 67 -14.81 -12.65 -1.49
N GLN A 68 -14.32 -13.34 -2.51
CA GLN A 68 -14.66 -14.74 -2.75
C GLN A 68 -14.34 -15.60 -1.51
N THR A 69 -13.13 -15.48 -0.95
CA THR A 69 -12.74 -16.21 0.26
C THR A 69 -13.62 -15.85 1.46
N TRP A 70 -13.94 -14.57 1.65
CA TRP A 70 -14.79 -14.15 2.76
C TRP A 70 -16.23 -14.65 2.62
N TYR A 71 -16.81 -14.62 1.41
CA TYR A 71 -18.13 -15.17 1.16
C TYR A 71 -18.18 -16.69 1.36
N GLU A 72 -17.18 -17.42 0.86
CA GLU A 72 -17.07 -18.87 1.09
C GLU A 72 -17.00 -19.21 2.59
N THR A 73 -16.31 -18.39 3.38
CA THR A 73 -16.22 -18.54 4.85
C THR A 73 -17.57 -18.30 5.52
N ILE A 74 -18.27 -17.22 5.17
CA ILE A 74 -19.59 -16.90 5.71
C ILE A 74 -20.62 -17.98 5.34
N LEU A 75 -20.57 -18.52 4.12
CA LEU A 75 -21.46 -19.59 3.67
C LEU A 75 -21.30 -20.88 4.48
N LYS A 76 -20.12 -21.11 5.07
CA LYS A 76 -19.87 -22.21 6.01
C LYS A 76 -20.36 -21.92 7.44
N GLY A 77 -20.91 -20.73 7.69
CA GLY A 77 -21.33 -20.28 9.03
C GLY A 77 -20.18 -19.75 9.90
N GLU A 78 -18.99 -19.61 9.31
CA GLU A 78 -17.79 -19.10 9.98
C GLU A 78 -17.71 -17.57 9.84
N SER A 79 -16.78 -16.96 10.57
CA SER A 79 -16.48 -15.52 10.48
C SER A 79 -15.04 -15.29 10.01
N THR A 80 -14.65 -14.06 9.74
CA THR A 80 -13.29 -13.71 9.31
C THR A 80 -12.84 -12.47 10.05
N ASP A 81 -11.61 -12.48 10.55
CA ASP A 81 -10.96 -11.27 11.04
C ASP A 81 -10.01 -10.76 9.96
N CYS A 82 -10.17 -9.50 9.55
CA CYS A 82 -9.32 -8.85 8.56
C CYS A 82 -8.65 -7.62 9.16
N ILE A 83 -7.32 -7.60 9.14
CA ILE A 83 -6.51 -6.49 9.60
C ILE A 83 -5.96 -5.74 8.38
N TYR A 84 -6.32 -4.48 8.27
CA TYR A 84 -5.82 -3.55 7.27
C TYR A 84 -4.64 -2.78 7.85
N ILE A 85 -3.52 -2.77 7.13
CA ILE A 85 -2.24 -2.24 7.58
C ILE A 85 -1.84 -1.12 6.61
N ASP A 86 -1.62 0.07 7.17
CA ASP A 86 -1.13 1.25 6.46
C ASP A 86 0.31 1.54 6.88
N PHE A 87 1.20 1.82 5.92
CA PHE A 87 2.58 2.19 6.21
C PHE A 87 2.76 3.72 6.18
N ARG A 88 3.45 4.27 7.18
CA ARG A 88 3.70 5.71 7.28
C ARG A 88 4.58 6.17 6.13
N LYS A 89 4.01 7.02 5.27
CA LYS A 89 4.70 7.62 4.12
C LYS A 89 5.49 6.58 3.32
N ALA A 90 4.87 5.44 3.02
CA ALA A 90 5.55 4.23 2.55
C ALA A 90 6.65 4.49 1.50
N PHE A 91 6.33 5.21 0.43
CA PHE A 91 7.27 5.57 -0.63
C PHE A 91 8.42 6.47 -0.17
N ASP A 92 8.20 7.37 0.78
CA ASP A 92 9.21 8.33 1.27
C ASP A 92 10.11 7.71 2.37
N SER A 93 9.61 6.67 3.03
CA SER A 93 10.28 6.02 4.17
C SER A 93 11.29 4.95 3.76
N VAL A 94 11.27 4.47 2.52
CA VAL A 94 12.18 3.40 2.04
C VAL A 94 13.65 3.82 2.16
N PRO A 95 14.48 3.17 2.99
CA PRO A 95 15.92 3.41 3.02
C PRO A 95 16.58 2.93 1.73
N ILE A 96 17.40 3.77 1.11
CA ILE A 96 18.04 3.48 -0.19
C ILE A 96 18.94 2.24 -0.09
N GLN A 97 19.75 2.13 0.96
CA GLN A 97 20.69 1.01 1.15
C GLN A 97 19.98 -0.35 1.20
N PHE A 98 18.86 -0.44 1.92
CA PHE A 98 18.06 -1.66 2.01
C PHE A 98 17.37 -2.00 0.70
N LEU A 99 16.94 -1.00 -0.07
CA LEU A 99 16.40 -1.21 -1.40
C LEU A 99 17.46 -1.76 -2.36
N ILE A 100 18.67 -1.20 -2.37
CA ILE A 100 19.80 -1.72 -3.17
C ILE A 100 20.12 -3.16 -2.79
N TYR A 101 20.20 -3.46 -1.49
CA TYR A 101 20.39 -4.83 -1.00
C TYR A 101 19.31 -5.81 -1.49
N LYS A 102 18.03 -5.42 -1.46
CA LYS A 102 16.94 -6.25 -1.98
C LYS A 102 17.02 -6.45 -3.49
N LEU A 103 17.40 -5.42 -4.25
CA LEU A 103 17.59 -5.52 -5.71
C LEU A 103 18.70 -6.53 -6.05
N GLU A 104 19.83 -6.44 -5.34
CA GLU A 104 20.95 -7.36 -5.51
C GLU A 104 20.56 -8.81 -5.21
N ASN A 105 19.84 -9.04 -4.10
CA ASN A 105 19.33 -10.37 -3.73
C ASN A 105 18.32 -10.94 -4.74
N LEU A 106 17.63 -10.11 -5.51
CA LEU A 106 16.77 -10.54 -6.62
C LEU A 106 17.54 -10.80 -7.92
N GLY A 107 18.86 -10.64 -7.92
CA GLY A 107 19.73 -10.87 -9.07
C GLY A 107 19.94 -9.64 -9.96
N ILE A 108 19.46 -8.46 -9.56
CA ILE A 108 19.70 -7.21 -10.30
C ILE A 108 21.06 -6.66 -9.88
N SER A 109 22.05 -6.75 -10.75
CA SER A 109 23.45 -6.43 -10.44
C SER A 109 24.15 -5.68 -11.58
N GLY A 110 25.42 -5.32 -11.36
CA GLY A 110 26.28 -4.68 -12.34
C GLY A 110 25.84 -3.25 -12.70
N LYS A 111 26.02 -2.88 -13.97
CA LYS A 111 25.79 -1.50 -14.45
C LYS A 111 24.36 -1.01 -14.21
N LEU A 112 23.37 -1.92 -14.28
CA LEU A 112 21.98 -1.58 -14.02
C LEU A 112 21.77 -1.20 -12.55
N LEU A 113 22.33 -1.96 -11.61
CA LEU A 113 22.23 -1.66 -10.19
C LEU A 113 22.92 -0.34 -9.85
N SER A 114 24.14 -0.12 -10.38
CA SER A 114 24.85 1.16 -10.21
C SER A 114 24.04 2.34 -10.74
N TRP A 115 23.39 2.19 -11.90
CA TRP A 115 22.54 3.24 -12.44
C TRP A 115 21.31 3.52 -11.54
N ILE A 116 20.69 2.48 -10.96
CA ILE A 116 19.58 2.65 -10.02
C ILE A 116 20.05 3.35 -8.74
N GLU A 117 21.24 3.00 -8.24
CA GLU A 117 21.86 3.64 -7.10
C GLU A 117 22.13 5.13 -7.37
N ASP A 118 22.72 5.47 -8.51
CA ASP A 118 22.93 6.85 -8.94
C ASP A 118 21.60 7.62 -9.10
N PHE A 119 20.55 6.96 -9.58
CA PHE A 119 19.22 7.54 -9.70
C PHE A 119 18.59 7.88 -8.34
N LEU A 120 18.93 7.12 -7.29
CA LEU A 120 18.36 7.26 -5.95
C LEU A 120 19.20 8.13 -5.01
N THR A 121 20.51 8.19 -5.19
CA THR A 121 21.48 8.89 -4.34
C THR A 121 21.77 10.31 -4.82
N ASN A 122 22.46 11.11 -4.00
CA ASN A 122 22.88 12.49 -4.32
C ASN A 122 21.76 13.45 -4.75
N ARG A 123 20.51 13.13 -4.40
CA ARG A 123 19.35 13.98 -4.68
C ARG A 123 19.24 15.05 -3.60
N THR A 124 18.97 16.28 -4.02
CA THR A 124 18.65 17.38 -3.12
C THR A 124 17.33 18.02 -3.47
N PHE A 125 16.69 18.65 -2.49
CA PHE A 125 15.48 19.45 -2.70
C PHE A 125 15.58 20.80 -2.02
N ARG A 126 14.78 21.74 -2.51
CA ARG A 126 14.55 23.07 -1.93
C ARG A 126 13.06 23.37 -1.91
N VAL A 127 12.62 24.15 -0.95
CA VAL A 127 11.24 24.59 -0.81
C VAL A 127 11.14 26.04 -1.24
N LYS A 128 10.20 26.36 -2.15
CA LYS A 128 9.91 27.74 -2.58
C LYS A 128 8.57 28.18 -2.01
N ILE A 129 8.54 29.31 -1.31
CA ILE A 129 7.33 29.96 -0.80
C ILE A 129 7.33 31.41 -1.31
N GLY A 130 6.39 31.73 -2.20
CA GLY A 130 6.42 33.00 -2.92
C GLY A 130 7.73 33.16 -3.70
N GLU A 131 8.49 34.21 -3.40
CA GLU A 131 9.81 34.46 -3.98
C GLU A 131 10.97 33.89 -3.17
N SER A 132 10.72 33.44 -1.93
CA SER A 132 11.74 32.91 -1.04
C SER A 132 12.04 31.44 -1.32
N LEU A 133 13.33 31.07 -1.29
CA LEU A 133 13.84 29.71 -1.43
C LEU A 133 14.54 29.28 -0.14
N SER A 134 14.28 28.04 0.30
CA SER A 134 15.03 27.44 1.39
C SER A 134 16.47 27.08 0.99
N SER A 135 17.29 26.78 1.98
CA SER A 135 18.54 26.03 1.78
C SER A 135 18.29 24.68 1.09
N SER A 136 19.35 24.13 0.50
CA SER A 136 19.37 22.79 -0.09
C SER A 136 19.40 21.73 0.99
N TYR A 137 18.51 20.75 0.88
CA TYR A 137 18.47 19.57 1.76
C TYR A 137 18.71 18.31 0.96
N GLU A 138 19.47 17.37 1.51
CA GLU A 138 19.72 16.07 0.92
C GLU A 138 18.55 15.10 1.17
N ILE A 139 18.23 14.26 0.17
CA ILE A 139 17.23 13.20 0.26
C ILE A 139 17.95 11.88 0.58
N LYS A 140 17.81 11.42 1.82
CA LYS A 140 18.46 10.18 2.32
C LYS A 140 17.58 8.93 2.24
N SER A 141 16.27 9.10 2.06
CA SER A 141 15.30 8.02 1.96
C SER A 141 14.22 8.33 0.94
N GLY A 142 13.57 7.27 0.49
CA GLY A 142 12.38 7.33 -0.32
C GLY A 142 12.64 7.18 -1.81
N VAL A 143 11.73 6.47 -2.46
CA VAL A 143 11.69 6.38 -3.92
C VAL A 143 10.97 7.62 -4.48
N PRO A 144 11.43 8.21 -5.60
CA PRO A 144 10.85 9.45 -6.10
C PRO A 144 9.40 9.24 -6.54
N GLN A 145 8.45 9.82 -5.82
CA GLN A 145 7.04 9.79 -6.19
C GLN A 145 6.81 10.62 -7.45
N GLY A 146 6.17 10.05 -8.47
CA GLY A 146 5.99 10.67 -9.80
C GLY A 146 7.00 10.22 -10.85
N SER A 147 8.05 9.50 -10.44
CA SER A 147 8.91 8.76 -11.35
C SER A 147 8.20 7.52 -11.89
N VAL A 148 8.64 7.04 -13.06
CA VAL A 148 8.14 5.78 -13.64
C VAL A 148 8.71 4.60 -12.88
N LEU A 149 9.95 4.72 -12.40
CA LEU A 149 10.65 3.65 -11.69
C LEU A 149 10.24 3.50 -10.22
N GLY A 150 9.79 4.59 -9.56
CA GLY A 150 9.45 4.62 -8.14
C GLY A 150 8.46 3.53 -7.70
N PRO A 151 7.31 3.35 -8.38
CA PRO A 151 6.38 2.26 -8.09
C PRO A 151 6.99 0.86 -8.16
N LEU A 152 7.86 0.61 -9.15
CA LEU A 152 8.55 -0.67 -9.29
C LEU A 152 9.52 -0.91 -8.13
N LEU A 153 10.30 0.11 -7.76
CA LEU A 153 11.25 0.01 -6.65
C LEU A 153 10.55 -0.24 -5.32
N PHE A 154 9.41 0.42 -5.08
CA PHE A 154 8.60 0.14 -3.91
C PHE A 154 8.03 -1.29 -3.93
N LEU A 155 7.59 -1.75 -5.10
CA LEU A 155 7.09 -3.12 -5.26
C LEU A 155 8.17 -4.16 -4.93
N VAL A 156 9.40 -3.95 -5.39
CA VAL A 156 10.57 -4.77 -5.01
C VAL A 156 10.78 -4.72 -3.50
N TYR A 157 10.69 -3.53 -2.90
CA TYR A 157 10.95 -3.35 -1.48
C TYR A 157 10.04 -4.17 -0.56
N ILE A 158 8.74 -4.17 -0.85
CA ILE A 158 7.71 -4.86 -0.05
C ILE A 158 7.53 -6.34 -0.44
N ASN A 159 8.18 -6.79 -1.50
CA ASN A 159 7.90 -8.09 -2.14
C ASN A 159 8.11 -9.32 -1.23
N ASP A 160 9.00 -9.21 -0.25
CA ASP A 160 9.33 -10.28 0.71
C ASP A 160 8.43 -10.27 1.97
N LEU A 161 7.63 -9.22 2.19
CA LEU A 161 6.70 -9.13 3.33
C LEU A 161 5.78 -10.35 3.47
N PRO A 162 5.14 -10.87 2.39
CA PRO A 162 4.32 -12.07 2.51
C PRO A 162 5.09 -13.30 3.02
N GLY A 163 6.41 -13.36 2.80
CA GLY A 163 7.25 -14.49 3.19
C GLY A 163 7.52 -14.59 4.70
N VAL A 164 7.27 -13.52 5.47
CA VAL A 164 7.44 -13.54 6.94
C VAL A 164 6.21 -14.05 7.69
N LEU A 165 5.10 -14.29 6.98
CA LEU A 165 3.86 -14.70 7.59
C LEU A 165 3.83 -16.20 7.90
N PRO A 166 3.15 -16.59 9.00
CA PRO A 166 2.85 -17.98 9.26
C PRO A 166 2.11 -18.63 8.08
N GLN A 167 2.28 -19.95 7.92
CA GLN A 167 1.52 -20.72 6.95
C GLN A 167 0.01 -20.59 7.22
N HIS A 168 -0.80 -20.70 6.17
CA HIS A 168 -2.26 -20.57 6.14
C HIS A 168 -2.81 -19.15 6.25
N LEU A 169 -2.06 -18.22 6.83
CA LEU A 169 -2.51 -16.83 6.91
C LEU A 169 -2.57 -16.19 5.51
N HIS A 170 -3.70 -15.58 5.18
CA HIS A 170 -3.87 -14.88 3.92
C HIS A 170 -3.32 -13.46 4.02
N ILE A 171 -2.59 -13.03 2.98
CA ILE A 171 -2.16 -11.65 2.76
C ILE A 171 -2.54 -11.20 1.36
N LYS A 172 -2.95 -9.95 1.23
CA LYS A 172 -3.14 -9.28 -0.06
C LYS A 172 -2.46 -7.92 -0.01
N LEU A 173 -1.65 -7.65 -1.02
CA LEU A 173 -0.95 -6.39 -1.21
C LEU A 173 -1.49 -5.68 -2.44
N TYR A 174 -1.58 -4.35 -2.38
CA TYR A 174 -1.72 -3.50 -3.54
C TYR A 174 -0.85 -2.26 -3.32
N ALA A 175 0.35 -2.27 -3.90
CA ALA A 175 1.35 -1.25 -3.58
C ALA A 175 1.62 -1.22 -2.06
N ASP A 176 1.37 -0.08 -1.41
CA ASP A 176 1.52 0.13 0.02
C ASP A 176 0.31 -0.31 0.86
N ASP A 177 -0.84 -0.57 0.25
CA ASP A 177 -2.00 -1.13 0.95
C ASP A 177 -1.76 -2.62 1.23
N ALA A 178 -1.77 -3.00 2.50
CA ALA A 178 -1.65 -4.39 2.93
C ALA A 178 -2.85 -4.79 3.78
N LYS A 179 -3.32 -6.02 3.60
CA LYS A 179 -4.26 -6.64 4.53
C LYS A 179 -3.93 -8.10 4.75
N ILE A 180 -4.10 -8.52 5.99
CA ILE A 180 -4.02 -9.92 6.38
C ILE A 180 -5.36 -10.36 6.93
N TYR A 181 -5.76 -11.59 6.68
CA TYR A 181 -7.02 -12.12 7.19
C TYR A 181 -6.95 -13.62 7.37
N GLU A 182 -7.80 -14.13 8.26
CA GLU A 182 -7.97 -15.55 8.49
C GLU A 182 -9.42 -15.86 8.89
N HIS A 183 -9.87 -17.08 8.57
CA HIS A 183 -11.13 -17.58 9.06
C HIS A 183 -11.09 -17.72 10.60
N PHE A 184 -12.19 -17.33 11.22
CA PHE A 184 -12.30 -17.26 12.67
C PHE A 184 -12.55 -18.66 13.26
N ASP A 185 -11.61 -19.08 14.08
CA ASP A 185 -11.73 -20.10 15.13
C ASP A 185 -10.86 -19.62 16.32
N ASN A 186 -11.18 -20.06 17.54
CA ASN A 186 -10.42 -19.70 18.76
C ASN A 186 -8.91 -19.96 18.61
N ASN A 187 -8.51 -20.96 17.82
CA ASN A 187 -7.11 -21.25 17.53
C ASN A 187 -6.48 -20.29 16.51
N ASN A 188 -7.25 -19.80 15.53
CA ASN A 188 -6.78 -18.95 14.44
C ASN A 188 -6.57 -17.49 14.84
N SER A 189 -7.23 -17.03 15.90
CA SER A 189 -6.96 -15.73 16.50
C SER A 189 -5.47 -15.55 16.87
N LYS A 190 -4.85 -16.62 17.40
CA LYS A 190 -3.42 -16.63 17.73
C LYS A 190 -2.57 -16.59 16.47
N LEU A 191 -3.02 -17.17 15.37
CA LEU A 191 -2.31 -17.15 14.08
C LEU A 191 -2.27 -15.74 13.50
N LEU A 192 -3.42 -15.05 13.46
CA LEU A 192 -3.50 -13.69 12.96
C LEU A 192 -2.67 -12.71 13.81
N GLN A 193 -2.69 -12.87 15.14
CA GLN A 193 -1.82 -12.10 16.05
C GLN A 193 -0.32 -12.40 15.84
N LYS A 194 0.07 -13.66 15.58
CA LYS A 194 1.45 -14.01 15.20
C LYS A 194 1.86 -13.37 13.88
N GLY A 195 0.99 -13.40 12.87
CA GLY A 195 1.23 -12.74 11.58
C GLY A 195 1.42 -11.24 11.74
N LEU A 196 0.58 -10.59 12.53
CA LEU A 196 0.71 -9.17 12.86
C LEU A 196 2.06 -8.85 13.55
N ASN A 197 2.50 -9.69 14.48
CA ASN A 197 3.80 -9.55 15.12
C ASN A 197 4.96 -9.72 14.13
N SER A 198 4.87 -10.69 13.20
CA SER A 198 5.87 -10.86 12.14
C SER A 198 5.96 -9.66 11.22
N ILE A 199 4.81 -9.06 10.83
CA ILE A 199 4.78 -7.84 10.01
C ILE A 199 5.40 -6.67 10.77
N ASN A 200 5.09 -6.50 12.06
CA ASN A 200 5.67 -5.44 12.88
C ASN A 200 7.19 -5.59 13.01
N LYS A 201 7.69 -6.83 13.20
CA LYS A 201 9.13 -7.10 13.19
C LYS A 201 9.76 -6.77 11.83
N TRP A 202 9.19 -7.28 10.74
CA TRP A 202 9.66 -6.96 9.38
C TRP A 202 9.67 -5.45 9.13
N SER A 203 8.64 -4.72 9.59
CA SER A 203 8.53 -3.27 9.48
C SER A 203 9.67 -2.54 10.22
N GLN A 204 10.10 -3.06 11.37
CA GLN A 204 11.23 -2.53 12.13
C GLN A 204 12.56 -2.85 11.44
N ASP A 205 12.76 -4.11 11.07
CA ASP A 205 13.99 -4.59 10.41
C ASP A 205 14.25 -3.86 9.09
N TRP A 206 13.19 -3.59 8.32
CA TRP A 206 13.25 -2.87 7.05
C TRP A 206 12.88 -1.39 7.16
N ALA A 207 12.84 -0.82 8.36
CA ALA A 207 12.57 0.61 8.59
C ALA A 207 11.40 1.19 7.76
N LEU A 208 10.31 0.42 7.61
CA LEU A 208 9.09 0.83 6.93
C LEU A 208 7.95 0.90 7.96
N PRO A 209 7.85 1.97 8.76
CA PRO A 209 7.02 2.01 9.96
C PRO A 209 5.52 1.91 9.68
N ILE A 210 4.81 1.11 10.48
CA ILE A 210 3.35 0.99 10.44
C ILE A 210 2.68 2.26 11.00
N ALA A 211 1.60 2.70 10.36
CA ALA A 211 0.72 3.75 10.85
C ALA A 211 -0.35 3.15 11.76
N HIS A 212 -0.02 3.01 13.06
CA HIS A 212 -0.95 2.45 14.06
C HIS A 212 -2.32 3.15 14.07
N ASP A 213 -2.35 4.47 13.87
CA ASP A 213 -3.55 5.31 13.78
C ASP A 213 -4.41 5.08 12.53
N LYS A 214 -3.90 4.30 11.57
CA LYS A 214 -4.57 3.97 10.31
C LYS A 214 -4.61 2.46 10.05
N THR A 215 -4.26 1.68 11.07
CA THR A 215 -4.32 0.23 11.03
C THR A 215 -5.60 -0.18 11.75
N PHE A 216 -6.49 -0.86 11.04
CA PHE A 216 -7.83 -1.17 11.52
C PHE A 216 -8.11 -2.65 11.43
N ILE A 217 -8.95 -3.15 12.33
CA ILE A 217 -9.55 -4.47 12.21
C ILE A 217 -11.01 -4.35 11.79
N LEU A 218 -11.40 -5.18 10.81
CA LEU A 218 -12.77 -5.42 10.40
C LEU A 218 -13.14 -6.86 10.75
N HIS A 219 -14.09 -7.02 11.66
CA HIS A 219 -14.69 -8.30 12.00
C HIS A 219 -15.81 -8.60 10.99
N ILE A 220 -15.69 -9.69 10.26
CA ILE A 220 -16.61 -10.04 9.18
C ILE A 220 -17.43 -11.27 9.58
N GLY A 221 -18.74 -11.22 9.39
CA GLY A 221 -19.67 -12.31 9.68
C GLY A 221 -20.42 -12.15 11.01
N LYS A 222 -21.66 -12.62 11.05
CA LYS A 222 -22.61 -12.36 12.15
C LYS A 222 -22.22 -12.99 13.50
N ASN A 223 -21.44 -14.06 13.46
CA ASN A 223 -21.08 -14.83 14.66
C ASN A 223 -19.68 -14.47 15.18
N ASN A 224 -19.09 -13.37 14.71
CA ASN A 224 -17.75 -12.97 15.14
C ASN A 224 -17.79 -12.43 16.58
N THR A 225 -16.83 -12.85 17.40
CA THR A 225 -16.77 -12.49 18.83
C THR A 225 -16.01 -11.19 19.11
N GLY A 226 -15.39 -10.57 18.10
CA GLY A 226 -14.68 -9.29 18.24
C GLY A 226 -13.36 -9.43 19.01
N ILE A 227 -12.49 -10.35 18.57
CA ILE A 227 -11.18 -10.53 19.22
C ILE A 227 -10.32 -9.29 19.02
N LYS A 228 -9.69 -8.84 20.11
CA LYS A 228 -8.78 -7.70 20.08
C LYS A 228 -7.37 -8.15 19.71
N TYR A 229 -6.80 -7.45 18.74
CA TYR A 229 -5.43 -7.62 18.28
C TYR A 229 -4.60 -6.42 18.69
N LYS A 230 -3.30 -6.63 18.89
CA LYS A 230 -2.39 -5.56 19.29
C LYS A 230 -1.09 -5.58 18.50
N ILE A 231 -0.52 -4.40 18.27
CA ILE A 231 0.86 -4.26 17.81
C ILE A 231 1.66 -3.70 18.98
N ASN A 232 2.67 -4.46 19.44
CA ASN A 232 3.35 -4.21 20.71
C ASN A 232 2.31 -4.21 21.86
N ASP A 233 2.07 -3.05 22.47
CA ASP A 233 1.09 -2.84 23.54
C ASP A 233 -0.10 -1.95 23.12
N ILE A 234 -0.21 -1.63 21.84
CA ILE A 234 -1.28 -0.79 21.29
C ILE A 234 -2.34 -1.70 20.68
N ILE A 235 -3.55 -1.68 21.23
CA ILE A 235 -4.72 -2.38 20.68
C ILE A 235 -5.14 -1.70 19.38
N LEU A 236 -5.42 -2.50 18.35
CA LEU A 236 -5.90 -2.00 17.06
C LEU A 236 -7.31 -1.43 17.19
N GLN A 237 -7.60 -0.42 16.36
CA GLN A 237 -8.92 0.17 16.28
C GLN A 237 -9.85 -0.74 15.47
N GLU A 238 -10.98 -1.11 16.09
CA GLU A 238 -12.06 -1.82 15.42
C GLU A 238 -12.89 -0.86 14.56
N THR A 239 -13.34 -1.33 13.41
CA THR A 239 -14.27 -0.59 12.54
C THR A 239 -15.33 -1.53 11.97
N SER A 240 -16.57 -1.04 11.84
CA SER A 240 -17.66 -1.77 11.20
C SER A 240 -17.68 -1.59 9.68
N SER A 241 -16.93 -0.61 9.16
CA SER A 241 -16.73 -0.41 7.73
C SER A 241 -15.38 0.20 7.39
N ILE A 242 -14.87 -0.12 6.21
CA ILE A 242 -13.59 0.38 5.73
C ILE A 242 -13.60 0.59 4.22
N ARG A 243 -12.80 1.56 3.75
CA ARG A 243 -12.59 1.78 2.33
C ARG A 243 -11.41 0.92 1.85
N ASP A 244 -11.71 -0.14 1.13
CA ASP A 244 -10.75 -1.09 0.57
C ASP A 244 -10.67 -0.92 -0.95
N LEU A 245 -9.52 -0.46 -1.44
CA LEU A 245 -9.23 -0.20 -2.86
C LEU A 245 -10.31 0.59 -3.62
N GLY A 246 -10.98 1.51 -2.92
CA GLY A 246 -12.01 2.38 -3.47
C GLY A 246 -13.45 1.96 -3.17
N ILE A 247 -13.68 0.73 -2.70
CA ILE A 247 -14.99 0.22 -2.33
C ILE A 247 -15.18 0.31 -0.81
N GLU A 248 -16.40 0.62 -0.37
CA GLU A 248 -16.73 0.61 1.05
C GLU A 248 -17.26 -0.77 1.43
N ILE A 249 -16.51 -1.48 2.28
CA ILE A 249 -16.82 -2.83 2.76
C ILE A 249 -17.23 -2.73 4.22
N ASN A 250 -18.30 -3.41 4.61
CA ASN A 250 -18.73 -3.51 6.00
C ASN A 250 -18.63 -4.95 6.53
N GLU A 251 -18.80 -5.10 7.85
CA GLU A 251 -18.78 -6.37 8.59
C GLU A 251 -19.75 -7.45 8.07
N PHE A 252 -20.81 -7.04 7.36
CA PHE A 252 -21.80 -7.95 6.78
C PHE A 252 -21.61 -8.20 5.28
N LEU A 253 -20.52 -7.67 4.68
CA LEU A 253 -20.28 -7.68 3.23
C LEU A 253 -21.47 -7.17 2.40
N SER A 254 -22.19 -6.18 2.92
CA SER A 254 -23.27 -5.48 2.23
C SER A 254 -22.73 -4.21 1.58
N PHE A 255 -22.97 -4.07 0.28
CA PHE A 255 -22.53 -2.91 -0.50
C PHE A 255 -23.55 -1.75 -0.52
N ASN A 256 -24.62 -1.82 0.27
CA ASN A 256 -25.68 -0.81 0.26
C ASN A 256 -25.17 0.60 0.57
N SER A 257 -24.28 0.75 1.57
CA SER A 257 -23.66 2.04 1.89
C SER A 257 -22.88 2.60 0.70
N HIS A 258 -22.08 1.74 0.07
CA HIS A 258 -21.27 2.11 -1.08
C HIS A 258 -22.13 2.55 -2.27
N ILE A 259 -23.16 1.77 -2.61
CA ILE A 259 -24.10 2.05 -3.71
C ILE A 259 -24.81 3.38 -3.44
N ASN A 260 -25.38 3.56 -2.25
CA ASN A 260 -26.08 4.80 -1.88
C ASN A 260 -25.17 6.03 -2.00
N LYS A 261 -23.90 5.91 -1.58
CA LYS A 261 -22.90 6.97 -1.68
C LYS A 261 -22.55 7.29 -3.13
N ILE A 262 -22.39 6.28 -3.99
CA ILE A 262 -22.14 6.49 -5.43
C ILE A 262 -23.34 7.19 -6.06
N VAL A 263 -24.56 6.70 -5.82
CA VAL A 263 -25.80 7.27 -6.37
C VAL A 263 -25.97 8.73 -5.92
N LYS A 264 -25.72 9.02 -4.65
CA LYS A 264 -25.77 10.40 -4.13
C LYS A 264 -24.73 11.30 -4.82
N ASN A 265 -23.51 10.82 -4.99
CA ASN A 265 -22.44 11.58 -5.62
C ASN A 265 -22.66 11.79 -7.12
N SER A 266 -23.21 10.79 -7.83
CA SER A 266 -23.54 10.92 -9.25
C SER A 266 -24.66 11.94 -9.44
N PHE A 267 -25.73 11.86 -8.65
CA PHE A 267 -26.82 12.83 -8.69
C PHE A 267 -26.34 14.26 -8.44
N TYR A 268 -25.49 14.45 -7.43
CA TYR A 268 -24.89 15.76 -7.13
C TYR A 268 -24.06 16.31 -8.30
N ARG A 269 -23.21 15.48 -8.92
CA ARG A 269 -22.41 15.88 -10.08
C ARG A 269 -23.26 16.18 -11.31
N SER A 270 -24.30 15.40 -11.56
CA SER A 270 -25.25 15.66 -12.64
C SER A 270 -25.93 17.02 -12.48
N ILE A 271 -26.36 17.37 -11.26
CA ILE A 271 -26.92 18.70 -10.97
C ILE A 271 -25.88 19.80 -11.20
N GLN A 272 -24.63 19.61 -10.78
CA GLN A 272 -23.57 20.60 -11.04
C GLN A 272 -23.34 20.82 -12.53
N LEU A 273 -23.29 19.75 -13.33
CA LEU A 273 -23.14 19.85 -14.79
C LEU A 273 -24.32 20.57 -15.44
N LEU A 274 -25.55 20.26 -15.02
CA LEU A 274 -26.74 20.94 -15.53
C LEU A 274 -26.76 22.43 -15.18
N ARG A 275 -26.24 22.81 -14.00
CA ARG A 275 -26.11 24.22 -13.60
C ARG A 275 -25.05 25.00 -14.36
N THR A 276 -24.04 24.33 -14.92
CA THR A 276 -23.00 24.97 -15.74
C THR A 276 -23.38 25.14 -17.22
N ILE A 277 -24.51 24.58 -17.64
CA ILE A 277 -25.03 24.65 -19.03
C ILE A 277 -26.01 25.84 -19.20
N HIS A 278 -26.31 26.57 -18.13
CA HIS A 278 -27.06 27.83 -18.12
C HIS A 278 -26.13 28.99 -17.77
#